data_AF-A0A4Y8V5N8-F1
#
_entry.id   AF-A0A4Y8V5N8-F1
#
_cell.length_a   1.000
_cell.length_b   1.000
_cell.length_c   1.000
_cell.angle_alpha   90.00
_cell.angle_beta   90.00
_cell.angle_gamma   90.00
#
_symmetry.space_group_name_H-M   'P 1'
#
loop_
_entity.id
_entity.type
_entity.pdbx_description
1 polymer ?
#
loop_
_entity_poly.entity_id
_entity_poly.type
_entity_poly.pdbx_seq_one_letter_code
_entity_poly.pdbx_strand_id
1 'polypeptide(L)'
;MRYSSANAAWKSGHDRAQTRTRLFWSRRNFYYNNWDFNVLGTVFEVQTGITLEDAFSAWITGTTGMEDFVTEDVRYQVDEVSGHPMYRFYMSARDMARFGMLYSNEGLWQGQQIITSQWVAVSFEKYSEVPYSSRSDGHGLLWWINSAELFYGGGVGWSIYTDQTGY
;
A
#
# COMPACT_ATOMS: atom_id res chain seq x y z
N MET A 1 12.13 -14.29 -16.16
CA MET A 1 10.84 -14.64 -15.54
C MET A 1 10.16 -13.31 -15.23
N ARG A 2 9.29 -12.82 -16.12
CA ARG A 2 8.91 -11.39 -16.16
C ARG A 2 7.60 -11.17 -15.38
N TYR A 3 7.74 -10.52 -14.22
CA TYR A 3 6.77 -9.80 -13.37
C TYR A 3 5.32 -10.35 -13.30
N SER A 4 4.86 -10.61 -12.07
CA SER A 4 3.44 -10.83 -11.79
C SER A 4 2.71 -9.49 -11.64
N SER A 5 1.50 -9.41 -12.19
CA SER A 5 0.61 -8.28 -12.00
C SER A 5 -0.71 -8.67 -11.38
N ALA A 6 -1.29 -7.82 -10.52
CA ALA A 6 -2.59 -8.13 -9.94
C ALA A 6 -3.54 -6.94 -9.79
N ASN A 7 -4.81 -7.26 -10.09
CA ASN A 7 -6.00 -6.47 -9.83
C ASN A 7 -6.53 -6.80 -8.43
N ALA A 8 -6.90 -5.79 -7.65
CA ALA A 8 -7.95 -5.92 -6.64
C ALA A 8 -9.31 -5.85 -7.35
N ALA A 9 -9.61 -6.84 -8.19
CA ALA A 9 -10.98 -7.12 -8.61
C ALA A 9 -11.49 -8.22 -7.68
N TRP A 10 -11.82 -7.86 -6.44
CA TRP A 10 -12.87 -8.61 -5.77
C TRP A 10 -14.12 -8.35 -6.61
N LYS A 11 -14.61 -9.37 -7.32
CA LYS A 11 -15.92 -9.27 -7.97
C LYS A 11 -16.91 -8.99 -6.84
N SER A 12 -17.29 -7.73 -6.66
CA SER A 12 -18.53 -7.36 -5.99
C SER A 12 -19.68 -7.79 -6.91
N GLY A 13 -19.88 -9.10 -6.99
CA GLY A 13 -21.18 -9.64 -7.35
C GLY A 13 -22.11 -9.31 -6.20
N HIS A 14 -22.65 -8.08 -6.23
CA HIS A 14 -23.81 -7.54 -5.50
C HIS A 14 -23.57 -6.07 -5.11
N ASP A 15 -23.43 -5.17 -6.09
CA ASP A 15 -23.95 -3.81 -5.86
C ASP A 15 -24.38 -3.14 -7.17
N ARG A 16 -25.49 -3.65 -7.72
CA ARG A 16 -26.14 -3.05 -8.89
C ARG A 16 -27.23 -2.04 -8.52
N ALA A 17 -27.37 -1.67 -7.25
CA ALA A 17 -28.40 -0.71 -6.85
C ALA A 17 -28.15 -0.13 -5.46
N GLN A 18 -27.20 0.81 -5.31
CA GLN A 18 -27.28 1.78 -4.21
C GLN A 18 -27.18 3.20 -4.74
N THR A 19 -28.37 3.64 -5.13
CA THR A 19 -28.84 4.99 -5.39
C THR A 19 -28.22 6.02 -4.43
N ARG A 20 -27.74 7.12 -5.02
CA ARG A 20 -27.43 8.42 -4.41
C ARG A 20 -28.11 8.64 -3.05
N THR A 21 -27.44 8.30 -1.96
CA THR A 21 -27.86 8.66 -0.62
C THR A 21 -26.63 9.09 0.16
N ARG A 22 -26.66 10.31 0.68
CA ARG A 22 -25.64 10.86 1.60
C ARG A 22 -25.36 9.85 2.71
N LEU A 23 -24.24 9.15 2.63
CA LEU A 23 -23.77 8.29 3.71
C LEU A 23 -23.14 9.18 4.78
N PHE A 24 -23.87 9.34 5.87
CA PHE A 24 -23.34 9.87 7.12
C PHE A 24 -22.22 8.94 7.60
N TRP A 25 -21.00 9.49 7.68
CA TRP A 25 -19.83 8.83 8.23
C TRP A 25 -20.06 8.48 9.70
N SER A 26 -20.31 7.21 10.00
CA SER A 26 -20.11 6.68 11.34
C SER A 26 -18.75 5.97 11.36
N ARG A 27 -17.90 6.28 12.35
CA ARG A 27 -16.61 5.63 12.62
C ARG A 27 -16.71 4.12 12.94
N ARG A 28 -17.82 3.45 12.63
CA ARG A 28 -18.13 2.11 13.16
C ARG A 28 -17.87 0.96 12.19
N ASN A 29 -17.67 1.21 10.90
CA ASN A 29 -17.53 0.14 9.91
C ASN A 29 -16.42 0.43 8.89
N PHE A 30 -15.51 -0.52 8.70
CA PHE A 30 -14.48 -0.49 7.67
C PHE A 30 -14.99 -1.13 6.37
N TYR A 31 -14.86 -0.39 5.27
CA TYR A 31 -15.16 -0.89 3.92
C TYR A 31 -13.95 -0.67 3.03
N TYR A 32 -13.36 -1.78 2.58
CA TYR A 32 -12.28 -1.71 1.60
C TYR A 32 -12.83 -1.17 0.27
N ASN A 33 -12.25 -0.08 -0.22
CA ASN A 33 -12.57 0.47 -1.52
C ASN A 33 -11.27 0.88 -2.23
N ASN A 34 -11.21 0.70 -3.55
CA ASN A 34 -10.04 1.11 -4.34
C ASN A 34 -10.01 2.62 -4.60
N TRP A 35 -11.12 3.32 -4.37
CA TRP A 35 -11.22 4.76 -4.64
C TRP A 35 -10.24 5.56 -3.77
N ASP A 36 -10.19 5.25 -2.47
CA ASP A 36 -9.29 5.88 -1.50
C ASP A 36 -7.82 5.65 -1.86
N PHE A 37 -7.47 4.48 -2.40
CA PHE A 37 -6.10 4.23 -2.88
C PHE A 37 -5.78 5.09 -4.11
N ASN A 38 -6.69 5.15 -5.09
CA ASN A 38 -6.46 5.89 -6.33
C ASN A 38 -6.33 7.41 -6.09
N VAL A 39 -7.17 7.98 -5.22
CA VAL A 39 -7.14 9.43 -4.93
C VAL A 39 -5.84 9.85 -4.24
N LEU A 40 -5.24 8.99 -3.41
CA LEU A 40 -3.97 9.31 -2.74
C LEU A 40 -2.84 9.58 -3.73
N GLY A 41 -2.74 8.78 -4.79
CA GLY A 41 -1.79 9.02 -5.87
C GLY A 41 -2.01 10.38 -6.54
N THR A 42 -3.27 10.69 -6.88
CA THR A 42 -3.62 12.00 -7.47
C THR A 42 -3.26 13.16 -6.55
N VAL A 43 -3.59 13.07 -5.25
CA VAL A 43 -3.28 14.12 -4.27
C VAL A 43 -1.77 14.31 -4.15
N PHE A 44 -1.00 13.23 -4.08
CA PHE A 44 0.45 13.30 -4.00
C PHE A 44 1.04 14.06 -5.19
N GLU A 45 0.68 13.69 -6.42
CA GLU A 45 1.25 14.31 -7.61
C GLU A 45 0.82 15.77 -7.77
N VAL A 46 -0.44 16.09 -7.46
CA VAL A 46 -0.93 17.47 -7.50
C VAL A 46 -0.25 18.36 -6.46
N GLN A 47 -0.01 17.86 -5.25
CA GLN A 47 0.58 18.65 -4.17
C GLN A 47 2.09 18.83 -4.31
N THR A 48 2.78 17.82 -4.86
CA THR A 48 4.25 17.82 -4.95
C THR A 48 4.75 18.27 -6.31
N GLY A 49 3.97 18.07 -7.38
CA GLY A 49 4.42 18.23 -8.76
C GLY A 49 5.37 17.11 -9.23
N ILE A 50 5.49 16.02 -8.47
CA ILE A 50 6.37 14.88 -8.74
C ILE A 50 5.50 13.64 -8.98
N THR A 51 5.82 12.85 -10.00
CA THR A 51 5.14 11.58 -10.28
C THR A 51 5.45 10.53 -9.23
N LEU A 52 4.60 9.50 -9.06
CA LEU A 52 4.89 8.43 -8.10
C LEU A 52 6.15 7.64 -8.47
N GLU A 53 6.39 7.40 -9.76
CA GLU A 53 7.57 6.70 -10.25
C GLU A 53 8.87 7.44 -9.96
N ASP A 54 8.92 8.75 -10.20
CA ASP A 54 10.11 9.55 -9.95
C ASP A 54 10.36 9.67 -8.44
N ALA A 55 9.31 9.88 -7.65
CA ALA A 55 9.41 9.95 -6.19
C ALA A 55 9.92 8.63 -5.60
N PHE A 56 9.33 7.49 -6.00
CA PHE A 56 9.76 6.19 -5.52
C PHE A 56 11.17 5.83 -5.99
N SER A 57 11.50 6.18 -7.25
CA SER A 57 12.84 5.97 -7.78
C SER A 57 13.88 6.73 -6.95
N ALA A 58 13.67 8.03 -6.75
CA ALA A 58 14.61 8.92 -6.07
C ALA A 58 14.71 8.64 -4.56
N TRP A 59 13.60 8.41 -3.88
CA TRP A 59 13.58 8.36 -2.41
C TRP A 59 13.81 6.96 -1.86
N ILE A 60 13.38 5.92 -2.59
CA ILE A 60 13.43 4.54 -2.12
C ILE A 60 14.42 3.70 -2.92
N THR A 61 14.26 3.60 -4.24
CA THR A 61 15.06 2.63 -5.01
C THR A 61 16.52 3.03 -5.07
N GLY A 62 16.80 4.32 -5.31
CA GLY A 62 18.14 4.88 -5.38
C GLY A 62 18.87 4.87 -4.04
N THR A 63 18.14 4.84 -2.91
CA THR A 63 18.73 4.80 -1.56
C THR A 63 18.90 3.37 -1.06
N THR A 64 17.98 2.47 -1.39
CA THR A 64 18.00 1.07 -0.93
C THR A 64 18.76 0.12 -1.84
N GLY A 65 19.30 0.59 -2.96
CA GLY A 65 20.05 -0.24 -3.91
C GLY A 65 19.20 -1.35 -4.51
N MET A 66 17.93 -1.04 -4.82
CA MET A 66 17.10 -1.92 -5.65
C MET A 66 17.77 -2.14 -7.00
N GLU A 67 17.76 -3.38 -7.48
CA GLU A 67 18.56 -3.82 -8.63
C GLU A 67 17.75 -3.92 -9.93
N ASP A 68 16.46 -4.23 -9.83
CA ASP A 68 15.62 -4.63 -10.96
C ASP A 68 14.50 -3.62 -11.25
N PHE A 69 14.15 -2.76 -10.28
CA PHE A 69 13.08 -1.77 -10.44
C PHE A 69 13.46 -0.67 -11.43
N VAL A 70 12.53 -0.35 -12.34
CA VAL A 70 12.60 0.81 -13.24
C VAL A 70 11.31 1.62 -13.19
N THR A 71 11.32 2.88 -13.63
CA THR A 71 10.16 3.77 -13.58
C THR A 71 8.93 3.22 -14.33
N GLU A 72 9.12 2.45 -15.40
CA GLU A 72 8.05 1.79 -16.17
C GLU A 72 7.35 0.64 -15.42
N ASP A 73 7.89 0.23 -14.27
CA ASP A 73 7.25 -0.69 -13.36
C ASP A 73 6.17 -0.03 -12.50
N VAL A 74 6.05 1.30 -12.53
CA VAL A 74 4.84 1.99 -12.08
C VAL A 74 3.90 2.14 -13.26
N ARG A 75 2.71 1.54 -13.18
CA ARG A 75 1.73 1.61 -14.26
C ARG A 75 0.41 2.16 -13.77
N TYR A 76 -0.04 3.20 -14.47
CA TYR A 76 -1.35 3.79 -14.29
C TYR A 76 -2.39 3.09 -15.17
N GLN A 77 -3.56 2.88 -14.61
CA GLN A 77 -4.74 2.45 -15.31
C GLN A 77 -5.88 3.38 -14.92
N VAL A 78 -6.39 4.10 -15.93
CA VAL A 78 -7.56 4.96 -15.74
C VAL A 78 -8.78 4.07 -15.56
N ASP A 79 -9.55 4.35 -14.51
CA ASP A 79 -10.87 3.79 -14.29
C ASP A 79 -11.89 4.94 -14.36
N GLU A 80 -12.91 4.77 -15.19
CA GLU A 80 -13.99 5.77 -15.33
C GLU A 80 -14.83 5.88 -14.06
N VAL A 81 -14.80 4.85 -13.19
CA VAL A 81 -15.58 4.84 -11.94
C VAL A 81 -14.95 5.72 -10.86
N SER A 82 -13.62 5.69 -10.70
CA SER A 82 -12.97 6.47 -9.64
C SER A 82 -12.76 7.93 -9.99
N GLY A 83 -12.59 8.27 -11.27
CA GLY A 83 -12.12 9.60 -11.70
C GLY A 83 -10.65 9.87 -11.31
N HIS A 84 -9.98 8.88 -10.71
CA HIS A 84 -8.58 8.90 -10.28
C HIS A 84 -7.88 7.66 -10.81
N PRO A 85 -6.70 7.77 -11.44
CA PRO A 85 -5.97 6.61 -11.93
C PRO A 85 -5.65 5.63 -10.80
N MET A 86 -5.89 4.34 -11.05
CA MET A 86 -5.26 3.28 -10.28
C MET A 86 -3.79 3.22 -10.67
N TYR A 87 -2.90 3.04 -9.71
CA TYR A 87 -1.47 2.86 -9.94
C TYR A 87 -0.98 1.55 -9.34
N ARG A 88 -0.04 0.89 -10.01
CA ARG A 88 0.54 -0.39 -9.57
C ARG A 88 2.04 -0.34 -9.68
N PHE A 89 2.70 -0.85 -8.64
CA PHE A 89 4.12 -1.10 -8.62
C PHE A 89 4.39 -2.57 -8.95
N TYR A 90 5.24 -2.81 -9.93
CA TYR A 90 5.81 -4.11 -10.22
C TYR A 90 7.24 -4.16 -9.66
N MET A 91 7.58 -5.22 -8.93
CA MET A 91 8.91 -5.36 -8.35
C MET A 91 9.37 -6.81 -8.43
N SER A 92 10.68 -7.02 -8.52
CA SER A 92 11.26 -8.33 -8.31
C SER A 92 11.11 -8.73 -6.84
N ALA A 93 11.15 -10.03 -6.56
CA ALA A 93 11.11 -10.51 -5.18
C ALA A 93 12.29 -9.96 -4.33
N ARG A 94 13.44 -9.70 -4.97
CA ARG A 94 14.62 -9.15 -4.29
C ARG A 94 14.42 -7.71 -3.88
N ASP A 95 13.89 -6.89 -4.78
CA ASP A 95 13.63 -5.47 -4.49
C ASP A 95 12.47 -5.31 -3.49
N MET A 96 11.45 -6.18 -3.60
CA MET A 96 10.40 -6.26 -2.58
C MET A 96 10.98 -6.62 -1.19
N ALA A 97 11.93 -7.56 -1.12
CA ALA A 97 12.58 -7.93 0.14
C ALA A 97 13.40 -6.76 0.72
N ARG A 98 14.04 -5.93 -0.12
CA ARG A 98 14.72 -4.70 0.33
C ARG A 98 13.74 -3.69 0.92
N PHE A 99 12.59 -3.46 0.26
CA PHE A 99 11.54 -2.59 0.79
C PHE A 99 10.98 -3.13 2.11
N GLY A 100 10.76 -4.45 2.21
CA GLY A 100 10.38 -5.10 3.46
C GLY A 100 11.41 -4.88 4.57
N MET A 101 12.70 -5.09 4.28
CA MET A 101 13.78 -4.86 5.24
C MET A 101 13.88 -3.38 5.67
N LEU A 102 13.61 -2.43 4.77
CA LEU A 102 13.52 -1.01 5.12
C LEU A 102 12.44 -0.77 6.18
N TYR A 103 11.24 -1.32 6.02
CA TYR A 103 10.14 -1.17 6.99
C TYR A 103 10.41 -1.96 8.29
N SER A 104 10.96 -3.18 8.21
CA SER A 104 11.36 -3.97 9.40
C SER A 104 12.41 -3.26 10.23
N ASN A 105 13.32 -2.52 9.60
CA ASN A 105 14.35 -1.72 10.28
C ASN A 105 13.88 -0.29 10.61
N GLU A 106 12.59 -0.09 10.84
CA GLU A 106 12.01 1.21 11.21
C GLU A 106 12.37 2.36 10.26
N GLY A 107 12.52 2.04 8.97
CA GLY A 107 12.89 2.99 7.92
C GLY A 107 14.39 3.32 7.84
N LEU A 108 15.24 2.60 8.56
CA LEU A 108 16.69 2.73 8.52
C LEU A 108 17.29 1.81 7.44
N TRP A 109 18.12 2.38 6.57
CA TRP A 109 18.87 1.64 5.58
C TRP A 109 20.35 1.98 5.65
N GLN A 110 21.21 0.99 5.97
CA GLN A 110 22.67 1.17 6.06
C GLN A 110 23.11 2.40 6.89
N GLY A 111 22.40 2.69 7.98
CA GLY A 111 22.69 3.82 8.87
C GLY A 111 22.07 5.16 8.43
N GLN A 112 21.36 5.22 7.31
CA GLN A 112 20.61 6.40 6.86
C GLN A 112 19.11 6.21 7.12
N GLN A 113 18.47 7.20 7.75
CA GLN A 113 17.02 7.20 7.93
C GLN A 113 16.34 7.62 6.62
N ILE A 114 15.65 6.68 5.95
CA ILE A 114 14.93 6.94 4.69
C ILE A 114 13.46 7.27 4.96
N ILE A 115 12.82 6.51 5.83
CA ILE A 115 11.45 6.74 6.31
C ILE A 115 11.55 6.97 7.81
N THR A 116 10.91 7.99 8.39
CA THR A 116 11.03 8.19 9.85
C THR A 116 10.42 7.02 10.62
N SER A 117 11.06 6.58 11.71
CA SER A 117 10.54 5.50 12.56
C SER A 117 9.14 5.83 13.09
N GLN A 118 8.87 7.11 13.37
CA GLN A 118 7.53 7.60 13.73
C GLN A 118 6.51 7.33 12.61
N TRP A 119 6.85 7.58 11.34
CA TRP A 119 5.94 7.29 10.23
C TRP A 119 5.71 5.78 10.08
N VAL A 120 6.74 4.96 10.23
CA VAL A 120 6.61 3.49 10.22
C VAL A 120 5.61 3.06 11.30
N ALA A 121 5.78 3.52 12.54
CA ALA A 121 4.88 3.22 13.64
C ALA A 121 3.43 3.66 13.38
N VAL A 122 3.24 4.90 12.92
CA VAL A 122 1.91 5.45 12.58
C VAL A 122 1.26 4.67 11.44
N SER A 123 2.02 4.25 10.42
CA SER A 123 1.48 3.52 9.27
C SER A 123 0.89 2.16 9.66
N PHE A 124 1.44 1.54 10.70
CA PHE A 124 1.02 0.25 11.25
C PHE A 124 0.01 0.36 12.41
N GLU A 125 -0.42 1.56 12.79
CA GLU A 125 -1.45 1.72 13.81
C GLU A 125 -2.81 1.20 13.30
N LYS A 126 -3.54 0.48 14.15
CA LYS A 126 -4.88 -0.02 13.83
C LYS A 126 -5.91 1.10 13.91
N TYR A 127 -6.16 1.75 12.78
CA TYR A 127 -7.19 2.80 12.67
C TYR A 127 -8.61 2.26 12.47
N SER A 128 -8.73 1.04 11.95
CA SER A 128 -10.02 0.40 11.68
C SER A 128 -9.98 -1.06 12.07
N GLU A 129 -11.07 -1.55 12.69
CA GLU A 129 -11.25 -2.97 12.95
C GLU A 129 -11.78 -3.67 11.69
N VAL A 130 -11.29 -4.89 11.43
CA VAL A 130 -11.76 -5.71 10.31
C VAL A 130 -12.27 -7.05 10.81
N PRO A 131 -13.43 -7.09 11.49
CA PRO A 131 -13.91 -8.27 12.21
C PRO A 131 -14.32 -9.44 11.30
N TYR A 132 -14.41 -9.20 9.99
CA TYR A 132 -14.82 -10.19 8.98
C TYR A 132 -13.64 -10.90 8.29
N SER A 133 -12.39 -10.55 8.61
CA SER A 133 -11.21 -11.21 8.04
C SER A 133 -10.69 -12.29 8.99
N SER A 134 -10.33 -13.45 8.45
CA SER A 134 -9.66 -14.53 9.20
C SER A 134 -8.14 -14.36 9.27
N ARG A 135 -7.58 -13.34 8.61
CA ARG A 135 -6.13 -13.12 8.46
C ARG A 135 -5.63 -11.79 9.04
N SER A 136 -6.53 -10.88 9.35
CA SER A 136 -6.22 -9.53 9.80
C SER A 136 -7.34 -9.06 10.72
N ASP A 137 -7.01 -8.47 11.85
CA ASP A 137 -7.99 -7.90 12.77
C ASP A 137 -8.09 -6.38 12.64
N GLY A 138 -7.24 -5.77 11.80
CA GLY A 138 -7.18 -4.33 11.61
C GLY A 138 -6.75 -3.88 10.23
N HIS A 139 -6.95 -2.58 9.99
CA HIS A 139 -6.39 -1.87 8.85
C HIS A 139 -5.81 -0.53 9.32
N GLY A 140 -4.58 -0.25 8.89
CA GLY A 140 -3.84 0.98 9.16
C GLY A 140 -3.83 1.93 7.97
N LEU A 141 -2.74 2.66 7.78
CA LEU A 141 -2.56 3.49 6.58
C LEU A 141 -2.10 2.61 5.41
N LEU A 142 -3.08 1.98 4.73
CA LEU A 142 -2.89 1.05 3.60
C LEU A 142 -2.30 -0.32 3.96
N TRP A 143 -2.06 -0.57 5.25
CA TRP A 143 -1.61 -1.87 5.76
C TRP A 143 -2.76 -2.67 6.35
N TRP A 144 -2.74 -3.98 6.09
CA TRP A 144 -3.57 -4.93 6.82
C TRP A 144 -2.83 -5.33 8.09
N ILE A 145 -3.50 -5.23 9.23
CA ILE A 145 -2.85 -5.47 10.53
C ILE A 145 -3.42 -6.76 11.09
N ASN A 146 -2.52 -7.62 11.55
CA ASN A 146 -2.85 -8.75 12.39
C ASN A 146 -2.15 -8.54 13.72
N SER A 147 -2.91 -8.34 14.79
CA SER A 147 -2.35 -8.13 16.13
C SER A 147 -1.84 -9.42 16.78
N ALA A 148 -2.22 -10.60 16.27
CA ALA A 148 -1.78 -11.90 16.80
C ALA A 148 -0.46 -12.39 16.19
N GLU A 149 -0.13 -11.98 14.96
CA GLU A 149 1.11 -12.29 14.25
C GLU A 149 1.50 -11.10 13.36
N LEU A 150 2.80 -10.80 13.31
CA LEU A 150 3.46 -9.64 12.71
C LEU A 150 2.89 -9.15 11.34
N PHE A 151 2.90 -7.83 11.19
CA PHE A 151 2.18 -6.99 10.20
C PHE A 151 2.11 -7.50 8.75
N TYR A 152 0.98 -7.25 8.08
CA TYR A 152 0.67 -7.68 6.71
C TYR A 152 0.55 -6.51 5.72
N GLY A 153 1.52 -6.34 4.82
CA GLY A 153 1.35 -5.50 3.63
C GLY A 153 0.91 -6.35 2.45
N GLY A 154 -0.35 -6.22 2.01
CA GLY A 154 -0.87 -7.10 0.97
C GLY A 154 -1.86 -6.43 0.02
N GLY A 155 -1.46 -6.37 -1.26
CA GLY A 155 -2.34 -6.40 -2.43
C GLY A 155 -2.18 -7.75 -3.14
N VAL A 156 -3.19 -8.20 -3.90
CA VAL A 156 -3.24 -9.57 -4.46
C VAL A 156 -1.91 -9.96 -5.12
N GLY A 157 -1.30 -11.07 -4.70
CA GLY A 157 -0.07 -11.63 -5.30
C GLY A 157 1.24 -11.26 -4.60
N TRP A 158 1.25 -10.32 -3.65
CA TRP A 158 2.43 -10.00 -2.86
C TRP A 158 2.07 -9.81 -1.39
N SER A 159 2.91 -10.36 -0.52
CA SER A 159 2.80 -10.22 0.93
C SER A 159 4.18 -9.83 1.45
N ILE A 160 4.28 -8.67 2.09
CA ILE A 160 5.46 -8.32 2.88
C ILE A 160 5.12 -8.63 4.33
N TYR A 161 5.95 -9.45 4.96
CA TYR A 161 5.91 -9.73 6.38
C TYR A 161 7.10 -9.02 7.02
N THR A 162 6.84 -8.16 8.00
CA THR A 162 7.88 -7.46 8.75
C THR A 162 7.78 -7.87 10.22
N ASP A 163 8.83 -8.53 10.72
CA ASP A 163 8.98 -8.82 12.14
C ASP A 163 9.62 -7.62 12.85
N GLN A 164 8.94 -7.02 13.83
CA GLN A 164 9.50 -5.98 14.70
C GLN A 164 10.29 -6.54 15.88
N THR A 165 10.29 -7.86 16.09
CA THR A 165 10.96 -8.51 17.22
C THR A 165 12.43 -8.83 16.98
N GLY A 166 12.95 -8.65 15.76
CA GLY A 166 14.40 -8.56 15.50
C GLY A 166 15.23 -9.72 16.05
N TYR A 167 14.76 -10.96 15.92
CA TYR A 167 15.53 -12.17 16.24
C TYR A 167 16.07 -12.87 14.98
#